data_AF-E0SPS5-F1
#
_entry.id   AF-E0SPS5-F1
#
_cell.length_a   1.000
_cell.length_b   1.000
_cell.length_c   1.000
_cell.angle_alpha   90.00
_cell.angle_beta   90.00
_cell.angle_gamma   90.00
#
_symmetry.space_group_name_H-M   'P 1'
#
loop_
_entity.id
_entity.type
_entity.pdbx_description
1 polymer ?
#
loop_
_entity_poly.entity_id
_entity_poly.type
_entity_poly.pdbx_seq_one_letter_code
_entity_poly.pdbx_strand_id
1 'polypeptide(L)'
;MSYGWEAKWIKKKFKVVGGLEVETCQDLSTGLILCPLCTDISKICPSPTEPSSTPVSKGVYFFSIEDLYRHMIAHTRASEWGKYVTVGEEEGEEGDEEEEEELDTDTL
;
A
#
# COMPACT_ATOMS: atom_id res chain seq x y z
N MET A 1 13.49 6.38 22.39
CA MET A 1 13.95 5.51 21.29
C MET A 1 12.73 5.09 20.50
N SER A 2 12.67 5.40 19.21
CA SER A 2 11.59 4.93 18.33
C SER A 2 11.98 3.57 17.74
N TYR A 3 11.18 2.55 18.02
CA TYR A 3 11.32 1.25 17.36
C TYR A 3 10.67 1.36 15.97
N GLY A 4 11.50 1.40 14.92
CA GLY A 4 11.06 1.38 13.53
C GLY A 4 11.14 -0.03 12.95
N TRP A 5 10.25 -0.33 11.99
CA TRP A 5 10.33 -1.59 11.26
C TRP A 5 11.50 -1.56 10.26
N GLU A 6 12.48 -2.44 10.47
CA GLU A 6 13.61 -2.65 9.53
C GLU A 6 13.27 -3.77 8.55
N ALA A 7 12.59 -3.42 7.46
CA ALA A 7 12.22 -4.40 6.44
C ALA A 7 13.46 -4.99 5.73
N LYS A 8 13.39 -6.30 5.47
CA LYS A 8 14.40 -7.12 4.79
C LYS A 8 13.73 -7.96 3.72
N TRP A 9 13.63 -7.41 2.52
CA TRP A 9 12.94 -7.98 1.37
C TRP A 9 13.79 -8.99 0.63
N ILE A 10 13.30 -10.21 0.50
CA ILE A 10 13.91 -11.26 -0.32
C ILE A 10 12.93 -11.73 -1.39
N LYS A 11 13.44 -12.03 -2.58
CA LYS A 11 12.62 -12.54 -3.68
C LYS A 11 12.32 -14.03 -3.47
N LYS A 12 11.04 -14.38 -3.38
CA LYS A 12 10.57 -15.76 -3.22
C LYS A 12 9.55 -16.14 -4.27
N LYS A 13 9.56 -17.41 -4.63
CA LYS A 13 8.58 -18.03 -5.51
C LYS A 13 7.61 -18.85 -4.67
N PHE A 14 6.32 -18.54 -4.78
CA PHE A 14 5.26 -19.27 -4.12
C PHE A 14 4.46 -20.06 -5.15
N LYS A 15 4.10 -21.29 -4.78
CA LYS A 15 3.21 -22.14 -5.58
C LYS A 15 1.78 -21.91 -5.10
N VAL A 16 0.93 -21.41 -5.97
CA VAL A 16 -0.49 -21.22 -5.71
C VAL A 16 -1.25 -22.49 -6.09
N VAL A 17 -2.37 -22.75 -5.40
CA VAL A 17 -3.28 -23.84 -5.71
C VAL A 17 -3.81 -23.64 -7.14
N GLY A 18 -3.43 -24.51 -8.07
CA GLY A 18 -3.70 -24.35 -9.51
C GLY A 18 -2.46 -24.36 -10.40
N GLY A 19 -1.26 -24.60 -9.86
CA GLY A 19 -0.03 -24.76 -10.64
C GLY A 19 0.60 -23.46 -11.13
N LEU A 20 0.08 -22.32 -10.69
CA LEU A 20 0.66 -21.00 -10.93
C LEU A 20 1.80 -20.75 -9.94
N GLU A 21 2.98 -20.40 -10.48
CA GLU A 21 4.12 -19.94 -9.68
C GLU A 21 4.14 -18.41 -9.69
N VAL A 22 4.07 -17.80 -8.51
CA VAL A 22 4.10 -16.33 -8.35
C VAL A 22 5.42 -15.95 -7.70
N GLU A 23 6.18 -15.10 -8.37
CA GLU A 23 7.39 -14.49 -7.83
C GLU A 23 7.04 -13.16 -7.17
N THR A 24 7.37 -13.01 -5.88
CA THR A 24 7.13 -11.77 -5.13
C THR A 24 8.21 -11.55 -4.06
N CYS A 25 8.29 -10.34 -3.51
CA CYS A 25 9.12 -10.05 -2.35
C CYS A 25 8.40 -10.47 -1.07
N GLN A 26 9.13 -11.13 -0.17
CA GLN A 26 8.72 -11.38 1.20
C GLN A 26 9.69 -10.70 2.16
N ASP A 27 9.17 -10.05 3.20
CA ASP A 27 9.97 -9.55 4.30
C ASP A 27 10.38 -10.71 5.24
N LEU A 28 11.68 -10.79 5.55
CA LEU A 28 12.22 -11.81 6.45
C LEU A 28 11.86 -11.56 7.92
N SER A 29 11.62 -10.30 8.31
CA SER A 29 11.40 -9.96 9.73
C SER A 29 9.97 -10.22 10.19
N THR A 30 8.99 -9.89 9.35
CA THR A 30 7.54 -9.99 9.64
C THR A 30 6.85 -11.09 8.84
N GLY A 31 7.48 -11.59 7.78
CA GLY A 31 6.86 -12.53 6.85
C GLY A 31 5.89 -11.87 5.87
N LEU A 32 5.74 -10.54 5.90
CA LEU A 32 4.85 -9.79 5.01
C LEU A 32 5.23 -9.99 3.54
N ILE A 33 4.20 -10.09 2.71
CA ILE A 33 4.34 -10.36 1.28
C ILE A 33 3.82 -9.16 0.51
N LEU A 34 4.53 -8.77 -0.54
CA LEU A 34 4.12 -7.65 -1.40
C LEU A 34 3.29 -8.13 -2.60
N CYS A 35 2.45 -7.24 -3.14
CA CYS A 35 1.81 -7.47 -4.42
C CYS A 35 2.73 -7.06 -5.58
N PRO A 36 3.00 -7.97 -6.54
CA PRO A 36 3.85 -7.66 -7.69
C PRO A 36 3.21 -6.72 -8.71
N LEU A 37 1.89 -6.49 -8.64
CA LEU A 37 1.16 -5.60 -9.53
C LEU A 37 1.09 -4.16 -9.00
N CYS A 38 1.08 -3.99 -7.67
CA CYS A 38 1.01 -2.69 -7.02
C CYS A 38 2.37 -1.99 -6.94
N THR A 39 3.46 -2.75 -6.94
CA THR A 39 4.79 -2.19 -6.73
C THR A 39 5.86 -2.93 -7.52
N ASP A 40 6.86 -2.19 -7.99
CA ASP A 40 7.99 -2.72 -8.74
C ASP A 40 8.87 -3.65 -7.87
N ILE A 41 8.58 -4.95 -7.93
CA ILE A 41 9.30 -6.03 -7.24
C ILE A 41 10.81 -5.94 -7.49
N SER A 42 11.21 -5.66 -8.73
CA SER A 42 12.61 -5.63 -9.15
C SER A 42 13.42 -4.50 -8.51
N LYS A 43 12.75 -3.41 -8.11
CA LYS A 43 13.41 -2.30 -7.39
C LYS A 43 13.52 -2.59 -5.90
N ILE A 44 12.54 -3.31 -5.34
CA ILE A 44 12.47 -3.59 -3.91
C ILE A 44 13.38 -4.77 -3.55
N CYS A 45 13.23 -5.91 -4.21
CA CYS A 45 14.07 -7.08 -4.02
C CYS A 45 14.74 -7.48 -5.35
N PRO A 46 15.93 -6.92 -5.66
CA PRO A 46 16.60 -7.16 -6.93
C PRO A 46 17.11 -8.60 -7.06
N SER A 47 17.45 -9.24 -5.94
CA SER A 47 18.00 -10.61 -5.93
C SER A 47 17.23 -11.54 -4.97
N PRO A 48 17.24 -12.85 -5.26
CA PRO A 48 16.70 -13.87 -4.36
C PRO A 48 17.67 -14.25 -3.23
N THR A 49 18.92 -13.81 -3.31
CA THR A 49 20.00 -14.23 -2.40
C THR A 49 20.34 -13.15 -1.38
N GLU A 50 20.19 -11.87 -1.73
CA GLU A 50 20.55 -10.75 -0.86
C GLU A 50 19.29 -9.97 -0.47
N PRO A 51 19.02 -9.83 0.84
CA PRO A 51 17.88 -9.06 1.30
C PRO A 51 18.12 -7.57 1.08
N SER A 52 17.11 -6.88 0.58
CA SER A 52 17.12 -5.43 0.41
C SER A 52 16.31 -4.75 1.51
N SER A 53 16.75 -3.57 1.95
CA SER A 53 16.03 -2.74 2.93
C SER A 53 15.39 -1.51 2.29
N THR A 54 15.08 -1.57 1.00
CA THR A 54 14.39 -0.48 0.31
C THR A 54 13.03 -0.18 0.97
N PRO A 55 12.79 1.07 1.40
CA PRO A 55 11.51 1.46 1.95
C PRO A 55 10.45 1.46 0.85
N VAL A 56 9.28 0.91 1.17
CA VAL A 56 8.15 0.83 0.24
C VAL A 56 7.12 1.87 0.66
N SER A 57 7.01 2.95 -0.12
CA SER A 57 6.21 4.13 0.26
C SER A 57 4.70 3.94 0.09
N LYS A 58 4.26 3.10 -0.85
CA LYS A 58 2.82 2.86 -1.16
C LYS A 58 2.50 1.38 -1.39
N GLY A 59 3.14 0.51 -0.61
CA GLY A 59 2.96 -0.94 -0.73
C GLY A 59 1.72 -1.41 0.01
N VAL A 60 0.95 -2.31 -0.61
CA VAL A 60 -0.02 -3.14 0.10
C VAL A 60 0.67 -4.43 0.51
N TYR A 61 0.59 -4.76 1.80
CA TYR A 61 1.23 -5.93 2.40
C TYR A 61 0.20 -6.99 2.78
N PHE A 62 0.60 -8.26 2.64
CA PHE A 62 -0.26 -9.41 2.92
C PHE A 62 0.43 -10.38 3.87
N PHE A 63 -0.33 -10.98 4.77
CA PHE A 63 0.17 -12.01 5.70
C PHE A 63 0.12 -13.42 5.10
N SER A 64 -0.72 -13.64 4.08
CA SER A 64 -0.90 -14.93 3.44
C SER A 64 -0.83 -14.85 1.92
N ILE A 65 -0.43 -15.96 1.29
CA ILE A 65 -0.42 -16.09 -0.18
C ILE A 65 -1.84 -16.13 -0.75
N GLU A 66 -2.81 -16.65 0.01
CA GLU A 66 -4.21 -16.67 -0.38
C GLU A 66 -4.77 -15.25 -0.49
N ASP A 67 -4.46 -14.37 0.47
CA ASP A 67 -4.90 -12.97 0.43
C ASP A 67 -4.26 -12.21 -0.73
N LEU A 68 -2.96 -12.42 -0.96
CA LEU A 68 -2.26 -11.89 -2.13
C LEU A 68 -2.95 -12.36 -3.42
N TYR A 69 -3.26 -13.65 -3.54
CA TYR A 69 -3.88 -14.22 -4.73
C TYR A 69 -5.27 -13.62 -4.98
N ARG A 70 -6.10 -13.49 -3.95
CA ARG A 70 -7.42 -12.84 -4.05
C ARG A 70 -7.30 -11.38 -4.46
N HIS A 71 -6.31 -10.67 -3.92
CA HIS A 71 -6.03 -9.29 -4.30
C HIS A 71 -5.55 -9.18 -5.76
N MET A 72 -4.71 -10.10 -6.22
CA MET A 72 -4.29 -10.16 -7.62
C MET A 72 -5.47 -10.44 -8.58
N ILE A 73 -6.40 -11.32 -8.20
CA ILE A 73 -7.66 -11.51 -8.94
C ILE A 73 -8.50 -10.23 -8.92
N ALA A 74 -8.50 -9.50 -7.82
CA ALA A 74 -9.21 -8.23 -7.75
C ALA A 74 -8.64 -7.22 -8.75
N HIS A 75 -7.34 -7.19 -9.03
CA HIS A 75 -6.80 -6.35 -10.12
C HIS A 75 -7.33 -6.75 -11.50
N THR A 76 -7.45 -8.04 -11.79
CA THR A 76 -7.97 -8.51 -13.09
C THR A 76 -9.45 -8.17 -13.25
N ARG A 77 -10.23 -8.24 -12.16
CA ARG A 77 -11.66 -7.88 -12.14
C ARG A 77 -11.93 -6.38 -11.98
N ALA A 78 -11.06 -5.63 -11.30
CA ALA A 78 -11.17 -4.18 -11.11
C ALA A 78 -11.00 -3.43 -12.44
N SER A 79 -10.20 -3.98 -13.35
CA SER A 79 -10.19 -3.56 -14.76
C SER A 79 -11.59 -3.59 -15.40
N GLU A 80 -12.49 -4.45 -14.92
CA GLU A 80 -13.90 -4.52 -15.34
C GLU A 80 -14.84 -3.70 -14.43
N TRP A 81 -14.51 -3.54 -13.13
CA TRP A 81 -15.32 -2.81 -12.14
C TRP A 81 -15.18 -1.29 -12.17
N GLY A 82 -14.15 -0.75 -12.85
CA GLY A 82 -14.04 0.69 -13.14
C GLY A 82 -15.22 1.27 -13.94
N LYS A 83 -16.16 0.42 -14.39
CA LYS A 83 -17.42 0.83 -15.03
C LYS A 83 -18.59 1.07 -14.06
N TYR A 84 -18.51 0.69 -12.78
CA TYR A 84 -19.68 0.67 -11.89
C TYR A 84 -19.47 1.30 -10.50
N VAL A 85 -18.33 1.91 -10.21
CA VAL A 85 -18.08 2.51 -8.89
C VAL A 85 -17.79 4.01 -9.05
N THR A 86 -18.85 4.80 -9.18
CA THR A 86 -18.85 6.21 -8.76
C THR A 86 -19.20 6.23 -7.28
N VAL A 87 -18.18 6.12 -6.41
CA VAL A 87 -18.36 6.44 -4.99
C VAL A 87 -18.37 7.96 -4.90
N GLY A 88 -19.50 8.50 -4.44
CA GLY A 88 -19.68 9.93 -4.21
C GLY A 88 -18.61 10.46 -3.27
N GLU A 89 -18.04 11.59 -3.64
CA GLU A 89 -17.19 12.41 -2.81
C GLU A 89 -17.97 12.80 -1.55
N GLU A 90 -17.58 12.24 -0.41
CA GLU A 90 -17.85 12.85 0.89
C GLU A 90 -16.74 13.92 1.07
N GLU A 91 -17.02 15.14 0.58
CA GLU A 91 -16.37 16.37 1.05
C GLU A 91 -16.50 16.39 2.59
N GLY A 92 -15.50 16.68 3.39
CA GLY A 92 -14.32 17.50 3.16
C GLY A 92 -14.12 18.31 4.44
N GLU A 93 -13.10 17.92 5.19
CA GLU A 93 -12.25 18.72 6.09
C GLU A 93 -12.85 19.42 7.33
N GLU A 94 -12.31 18.96 8.46
CA GLU A 94 -12.22 19.65 9.76
C GLU A 94 -11.41 20.95 9.63
N GLY A 95 -11.65 21.87 10.57
CA GLY A 95 -11.28 23.28 10.47
C GLY A 95 -9.80 23.62 10.66
N ASP A 96 -9.51 24.89 10.42
CA ASP A 96 -8.46 25.64 11.08
C ASP A 96 -8.86 27.12 11.17
N GLU A 97 -8.48 27.73 12.28
CA GLU A 97 -8.91 29.00 12.84
C GLU A 97 -7.95 30.11 12.38
N GLU A 98 -8.44 31.30 11.97
CA GLU A 98 -7.65 32.53 12.13
C GLU A 98 -8.56 33.66 12.62
N GLU A 99 -8.08 34.30 13.68
CA GLU A 99 -8.72 35.22 14.62
C GLU A 99 -8.34 36.68 14.28
N GLU A 100 -9.21 37.64 14.68
CA GLU A 100 -8.97 39.10 14.85
C GLU A 100 -8.92 39.96 13.55
N GLU A 101 -9.60 41.12 13.42
CA GLU A 101 -9.66 42.27 14.33
C GLU A 101 -11.03 43.01 14.29
N GLU A 102 -11.41 43.52 15.47
CA GLU A 102 -12.53 44.44 15.72
C GLU A 102 -12.24 45.86 15.19
N LEU A 103 -13.26 46.55 14.63
CA LEU A 103 -13.42 48.00 14.85
C LEU A 103 -14.86 48.47 14.56
N ASP A 104 -15.73 48.34 15.56
CA ASP A 104 -16.98 49.10 15.66
C ASP A 104 -16.64 50.58 15.92
N THR A 105 -17.05 51.47 15.02
CA THR A 105 -17.14 52.91 15.30
C THR A 105 -18.60 53.33 15.17
N ASP A 106 -19.38 53.02 16.20
CA ASP A 106 -20.65 53.67 16.46
C ASP A 106 -20.40 54.80 17.47
N THR A 107 -20.56 56.06 17.06
CA THR A 107 -20.58 57.19 17.99
C THR A 107 -21.52 58.29 17.48
N LEU A 108 -22.71 58.30 18.11
CA LEU A 108 -23.66 59.39 18.38
C LEU A 108 -24.56 59.91 17.25
#